data_AF-A0A2W6CIV7-F1
#
_entry.id   AF-A0A2W6CIV7-F1
#
_cell.length_a   1.000
_cell.length_b   1.000
_cell.length_c   1.000
_cell.angle_alpha   90.00
_cell.angle_beta   90.00
_cell.angle_gamma   90.00
#
_symmetry.space_group_name_H-M   'P 1'
#
loop_
_entity.id
_entity.type
_entity.pdbx_description
1 polymer ?
#
loop_
_entity_poly.entity_id
_entity_poly.type
_entity_poly.pdbx_seq_one_letter_code
_entity_poly.pdbx_strand_id
1 'polypeptide(L)'
;RADLTEALLAQAAEASNGDQGGGVLNALRMVRDLLSFCRPLSVESLAVPLSAARAWLQRSPPGEADIADVEGAAPASESAADGNLRAFVVWSGEDSTVTTAVRDLRPGCTVVVPSAYGGLHAADFDGRTYGWWDPDSTSNESTTDLGDAAHRAYGRQLVARLFPAGTPGASGHLVGVPLPLDRGEDQSIREHLSSWFASDQAMAALDGFPTQGRRIREFRLDIGEDESRSWYAVGALAASKTSIAAPGGVNDAARDVDTDPETSSFTGEEGAGLDEHLRRVGAIAGAFAERCGLPGHRVADLELAGTLHDAGKSDERFQAWLRDGFPRSESSAYLAKSVTPGFDRRARETARRRSGYPQGMRHEVLSVALISPSAELAERAHDWDLVRHLVVSHHGWGRPFTPAVLDPQPQPVSIDLAGTHLEGSTEHQLDRADSGVADRFWALTERYGWFRLAWLEALLRLADHRQSEETQTRREGTG
;
A
#
# COMPACT_ATOMS: atom_id res chain seq x y z
N ARG A 1 -16.49 -6.42 1.75
CA ARG A 1 -16.44 -5.51 2.93
C ARG A 1 -17.84 -5.36 3.51
N ALA A 2 -18.06 -5.76 4.77
CA ALA A 2 -19.34 -5.74 5.46
C ALA A 2 -19.77 -4.33 5.88
N ASP A 3 -18.81 -3.42 6.05
CA ASP A 3 -18.99 -2.00 6.36
C ASP A 3 -19.37 -1.14 5.14
N LEU A 4 -19.52 -1.74 3.96
CA LEU A 4 -20.01 -1.08 2.75
C LEU A 4 -21.36 -1.68 2.33
N THR A 5 -22.27 -0.83 1.87
CA THR A 5 -23.56 -1.25 1.30
C THR A 5 -23.68 -0.82 -0.16
N GLU A 6 -24.46 -1.56 -0.95
CA GLU A 6 -24.73 -1.21 -2.35
C GLU A 6 -25.39 0.17 -2.47
N ALA A 7 -26.30 0.52 -1.55
CA ALA A 7 -26.95 1.82 -1.50
C ALA A 7 -25.96 2.96 -1.21
N LEU A 8 -25.05 2.78 -0.25
CA LEU A 8 -24.02 3.77 0.08
C LEU A 8 -23.09 4.02 -1.14
N LEU A 9 -22.67 2.95 -1.82
CA LEU A 9 -21.82 3.09 -3.00
C LEU A 9 -22.56 3.71 -4.18
N ALA A 10 -23.82 3.37 -4.40
CA ALA A 10 -24.64 4.00 -5.43
C ALA A 10 -24.76 5.52 -5.21
N GLN A 11 -25.08 5.93 -3.98
CA GLN A 11 -25.15 7.36 -3.60
C GLN A 11 -23.79 8.07 -3.73
N ALA A 12 -22.69 7.40 -3.37
CA ALA A 12 -21.35 7.96 -3.53
C ALA A 12 -20.90 8.06 -5.00
N ALA A 13 -21.35 7.15 -5.87
CA ALA A 13 -21.05 7.17 -7.30
C ALA A 13 -21.72 8.36 -8.01
N GLU A 14 -22.92 8.76 -7.58
CA GLU A 14 -23.61 9.96 -8.07
C GLU A 14 -22.78 11.23 -7.84
N ALA A 15 -22.03 11.30 -6.73
CA ALA A 15 -21.13 12.42 -6.42
C ALA A 15 -20.01 12.58 -7.44
N SER A 16 -19.48 11.44 -7.89
CA SER A 16 -18.34 11.38 -8.79
C SER A 16 -18.76 11.67 -10.25
N ASN A 17 -20.05 11.60 -10.55
CA ASN A 17 -20.64 11.92 -11.86
C ASN A 17 -21.10 13.39 -12.00
N GLY A 18 -20.81 14.25 -11.01
CA GLY A 18 -20.98 15.70 -11.11
C GLY A 18 -22.20 16.29 -10.38
N ASP A 19 -22.99 15.46 -9.67
CA ASP A 19 -24.03 15.96 -8.78
C ASP A 19 -23.43 16.33 -7.40
N GLN A 20 -23.51 17.61 -7.03
CA GLN A 20 -22.87 18.17 -5.82
C GLN A 20 -23.87 18.48 -4.70
N GLY A 21 -24.97 17.73 -4.62
CA GLY A 21 -25.88 17.81 -3.47
C GLY A 21 -25.17 17.49 -2.14
N GLY A 22 -25.52 18.21 -1.06
CA GLY A 22 -24.84 18.08 0.25
C GLY A 22 -24.85 16.66 0.85
N GLY A 23 -25.89 15.86 0.57
CA GLY A 23 -25.95 14.45 1.01
C GLY A 23 -25.03 13.51 0.22
N VAL A 24 -24.83 13.80 -1.07
CA VAL A 24 -24.05 12.99 -2.01
C VAL A 24 -22.53 13.16 -1.75
N LEU A 25 -22.07 14.38 -1.48
CA LEU A 25 -20.70 14.66 -1.03
C LEU A 25 -20.37 14.03 0.34
N ASN A 26 -21.38 13.84 1.19
CA ASN A 26 -21.19 13.17 2.48
C ASN A 26 -20.97 11.66 2.32
N ALA A 27 -21.64 11.00 1.36
CA ALA A 27 -21.51 9.57 1.09
C ALA A 27 -20.11 9.19 0.58
N LEU A 28 -19.56 9.94 -0.39
CA LEU A 28 -18.20 9.69 -0.88
C LEU A 28 -17.13 9.86 0.21
N ARG A 29 -17.24 10.93 1.01
CA ARG A 29 -16.35 11.16 2.15
C ARG A 29 -16.44 10.02 3.15
N MET A 30 -17.66 9.57 3.44
CA MET A 30 -17.94 8.46 4.34
C MET A 30 -17.28 7.14 3.89
N VAL A 31 -17.37 6.79 2.60
CA VAL A 31 -16.70 5.60 2.05
C VAL A 31 -15.17 5.71 2.19
N ARG A 32 -14.61 6.88 1.90
CA ARG A 32 -13.16 7.13 2.04
C ARG A 32 -12.70 7.03 3.49
N ASP A 33 -13.44 7.61 4.41
CA ASP A 33 -13.08 7.61 5.83
C ASP A 33 -13.12 6.18 6.41
N LEU A 34 -14.14 5.38 6.06
CA LEU A 34 -14.24 3.97 6.46
C LEU A 34 -13.03 3.15 6.00
N LEU A 35 -12.72 3.22 4.71
CA LEU A 35 -11.60 2.48 4.14
C LEU A 35 -10.25 3.06 4.57
N SER A 36 -10.16 4.33 4.92
CA SER A 36 -8.94 4.89 5.50
C SER A 36 -8.73 4.40 6.93
N PHE A 37 -9.81 4.19 7.68
CA PHE A 37 -9.75 3.69 9.05
C PHE A 37 -9.36 2.21 9.12
N CYS A 38 -10.05 1.36 8.35
CA CYS A 38 -9.77 -0.06 8.23
C CYS A 38 -9.40 -0.36 6.77
N ARG A 39 -8.16 -0.04 6.41
CA ARG A 39 -7.68 -0.19 5.03
C ARG A 39 -7.72 -1.64 4.55
N PRO A 40 -8.07 -1.89 3.27
CA PRO A 40 -7.86 -3.19 2.66
C PRO A 40 -6.38 -3.58 2.76
N LEU A 41 -6.09 -4.78 3.26
CA LEU A 41 -4.74 -5.35 3.31
C LEU A 41 -4.56 -6.42 2.22
N SER A 42 -3.30 -6.70 1.85
CA SER A 42 -3.01 -7.69 0.79
C SER A 42 -3.47 -9.10 1.19
N VAL A 43 -3.37 -9.42 2.48
CA VAL A 43 -3.74 -10.71 3.09
C VAL A 43 -5.24 -11.02 3.04
N GLU A 44 -6.10 -10.01 2.83
CA GLU A 44 -7.55 -10.18 2.62
C GLU A 44 -7.95 -9.95 1.14
N SER A 45 -6.98 -9.79 0.24
CA SER A 45 -7.19 -9.48 -1.17
C SER A 45 -6.98 -10.70 -2.06
N LEU A 46 -7.67 -10.74 -3.20
CA LEU A 46 -7.54 -11.80 -4.21
C LEU A 46 -7.32 -11.19 -5.60
N ALA A 47 -6.33 -11.70 -6.32
CA ALA A 47 -6.11 -11.33 -7.71
C ALA A 47 -7.06 -12.12 -8.62
N VAL A 48 -7.80 -11.42 -9.49
CA VAL A 48 -8.75 -12.02 -10.43
C VAL A 48 -8.55 -11.45 -11.84
N PRO A 49 -8.84 -12.22 -12.92
CA PRO A 49 -8.80 -11.70 -14.27
C PRO A 49 -9.75 -10.51 -14.47
N LEU A 50 -9.30 -9.49 -15.21
CA LEU A 50 -10.07 -8.27 -15.45
C LEU A 50 -11.43 -8.55 -16.10
N SER A 51 -11.48 -9.48 -17.05
CA SER A 51 -12.71 -9.91 -17.71
C SER A 51 -13.70 -10.55 -16.74
N ALA A 52 -13.22 -11.40 -15.83
CA ALA A 52 -14.03 -12.06 -14.81
C ALA A 52 -14.60 -11.05 -13.80
N ALA A 53 -13.78 -10.11 -13.32
CA ALA A 53 -14.23 -9.03 -12.44
C ALA A 53 -15.28 -8.15 -13.11
N ARG A 54 -15.09 -7.82 -14.40
CA ARG A 54 -16.07 -7.04 -15.18
C ARG A 54 -17.41 -7.77 -15.30
N ALA A 55 -17.41 -9.03 -15.73
CA ALA A 55 -18.63 -9.82 -15.88
C ALA A 55 -19.39 -9.96 -14.56
N TRP A 56 -18.67 -10.21 -13.47
CA TRP A 56 -19.23 -10.30 -12.13
C TRP A 56 -19.89 -8.99 -11.66
N LEU A 57 -19.24 -7.84 -11.89
CA LEU A 57 -19.82 -6.53 -11.58
C LEU A 57 -21.00 -6.15 -12.48
N GLN A 58 -21.14 -6.76 -13.66
CA GLN A 58 -22.26 -6.59 -14.59
C GLN A 58 -23.49 -7.44 -14.23
N ARG A 59 -23.36 -8.44 -13.34
CA ARG A 59 -24.37 -9.50 -13.13
C ARG A 59 -24.75 -10.23 -14.42
N SER A 60 -23.80 -10.43 -15.34
CA SER A 60 -24.06 -11.27 -16.51
C SER A 60 -24.36 -12.71 -16.05
N PRO A 61 -25.37 -13.39 -16.63
CA PRO A 61 -25.69 -14.76 -16.24
C PRO A 61 -24.49 -15.70 -16.47
N PRO A 62 -24.31 -16.74 -15.63
CA PRO A 62 -23.23 -17.70 -15.76
C PRO A 62 -23.23 -18.34 -17.16
N GLY A 63 -22.10 -18.29 -17.88
CA GLY A 63 -21.91 -18.96 -19.18
C GLY A 63 -21.53 -18.10 -20.37
N GLU A 64 -21.46 -16.76 -20.26
CA GLU A 64 -20.87 -15.89 -21.31
C GLU A 64 -19.41 -15.50 -21.07
N ALA A 65 -18.92 -15.65 -19.84
CA ALA A 65 -17.50 -15.55 -19.54
C ALA A 65 -16.88 -16.94 -19.77
N ASP A 66 -16.31 -17.14 -20.97
CA ASP A 66 -15.49 -18.30 -21.27
C ASP A 66 -14.23 -18.22 -20.38
N ILE A 67 -14.25 -18.89 -19.23
CA ILE A 67 -13.08 -19.09 -18.37
C ILE A 67 -12.24 -20.21 -19.00
N ALA A 68 -11.80 -19.97 -20.23
CA ALA A 68 -10.85 -20.81 -20.95
C ALA A 68 -9.53 -20.06 -21.00
N ASP A 69 -8.53 -20.62 -20.32
CA ASP A 69 -7.14 -20.19 -20.38
C ASP A 69 -6.56 -20.57 -21.76
N VAL A 70 -6.90 -19.78 -22.78
CA VAL A 70 -6.39 -19.93 -24.15
C VAL A 70 -5.87 -18.58 -24.64
N GLU A 71 -4.54 -18.46 -24.69
CA GLU A 71 -3.88 -17.41 -25.47
C GLU A 71 -4.34 -17.49 -26.94
N GLY A 72 -4.98 -16.43 -27.45
CA GLY A 72 -5.08 -16.19 -28.90
C GLY A 72 -6.46 -16.09 -29.52
N ALA A 73 -7.56 -15.99 -28.77
CA ALA A 73 -8.86 -15.64 -29.38
C ALA A 73 -8.98 -14.11 -29.53
N ALA A 74 -9.05 -13.63 -30.78
CA ALA A 74 -9.31 -12.23 -31.10
C ALA A 74 -10.62 -11.76 -30.42
N PRO A 75 -10.68 -10.54 -29.85
CA PRO A 75 -11.87 -10.10 -29.16
C PRO A 75 -13.04 -10.03 -30.15
N ALA A 76 -14.09 -10.80 -29.86
CA ALA A 76 -15.38 -10.63 -30.50
C ALA A 76 -15.81 -9.16 -30.27
N SER A 77 -16.03 -8.47 -31.38
CA SER A 77 -16.56 -7.11 -31.56
C SER A 77 -16.94 -6.33 -30.28
N GLU A 78 -16.27 -5.20 -30.08
CA GLU A 78 -16.60 -4.11 -29.16
C GLU A 78 -17.98 -3.49 -29.44
N SER A 79 -19.05 -4.23 -29.13
CA SER A 79 -20.41 -3.69 -29.16
C SER A 79 -21.32 -4.33 -28.11
N ALA A 80 -20.75 -4.74 -26.97
CA ALA A 80 -21.52 -5.05 -25.77
C ALA A 80 -21.71 -3.75 -24.96
N ALA A 81 -22.96 -3.33 -24.92
CA ALA A 81 -23.54 -2.12 -24.35
C ALA A 81 -22.79 -1.43 -23.19
N ASP A 82 -22.88 -0.11 -23.25
CA ASP A 82 -22.66 0.95 -22.25
C ASP A 82 -23.43 0.73 -20.91
N GLY A 83 -23.34 -0.47 -20.34
CA GLY A 83 -23.98 -0.85 -19.10
C GLY A 83 -23.18 -0.36 -17.90
N ASN A 84 -23.83 0.40 -17.01
CA ASN A 84 -23.25 0.74 -15.71
C ASN A 84 -22.98 -0.54 -14.90
N LEU A 85 -21.74 -0.70 -14.43
CA LEU A 85 -21.36 -1.71 -13.45
C LEU A 85 -22.09 -1.43 -12.12
N ARG A 86 -22.27 -2.46 -11.28
CA ARG A 86 -22.57 -2.22 -9.86
C ARG A 86 -21.51 -1.30 -9.27
N ALA A 87 -21.92 -0.34 -8.44
CA ALA A 87 -20.99 0.62 -7.87
C ALA A 87 -19.88 -0.09 -7.09
N PHE A 88 -18.64 0.33 -7.31
CA PHE A 88 -17.45 -0.22 -6.66
C PHE A 88 -16.48 0.90 -6.31
N VAL A 89 -15.59 0.63 -5.36
CA VAL A 89 -14.51 1.56 -4.99
C VAL A 89 -13.25 1.17 -5.75
N VAL A 90 -12.64 2.12 -6.43
CA VAL A 90 -11.23 2.01 -6.86
C VAL A 90 -10.39 2.51 -5.69
N TRP A 91 -9.81 1.58 -4.95
CA TRP A 91 -9.00 1.91 -3.78
C TRP A 91 -7.64 2.43 -4.20
N SER A 92 -7.38 3.67 -3.84
CA SER A 92 -6.10 4.36 -3.99
C SER A 92 -5.79 5.20 -2.76
N GLY A 93 -6.33 4.84 -1.59
CA GLY A 93 -6.30 5.59 -0.33
C GLY A 93 -7.16 6.85 -0.34
N GLU A 94 -6.62 8.03 -0.04
CA GLU A 94 -7.41 9.28 0.04
C GLU A 94 -8.01 9.70 -1.31
N ASP A 95 -7.36 9.31 -2.41
CA ASP A 95 -7.82 9.58 -3.78
C ASP A 95 -8.82 8.55 -4.30
N SER A 96 -9.27 7.62 -3.43
CA SER A 96 -10.18 6.55 -3.83
C SER A 96 -11.45 7.12 -4.44
N THR A 97 -11.91 6.54 -5.53
CA THR A 97 -13.13 6.96 -6.21
C THR A 97 -14.20 5.87 -6.06
N VAL A 98 -15.46 6.29 -6.07
CA VAL A 98 -16.60 5.38 -6.19
C VAL A 98 -17.19 5.59 -7.56
N THR A 99 -17.32 4.51 -8.33
CA THR A 99 -17.70 4.60 -9.75
C THR A 99 -18.55 3.39 -10.15
N THR A 100 -19.29 3.57 -11.23
CA THR A 100 -20.01 2.52 -11.96
C THR A 100 -19.43 2.33 -13.37
N ALA A 101 -18.41 3.11 -13.74
CA ALA A 101 -17.91 3.17 -15.10
C ALA A 101 -16.90 2.05 -15.40
N VAL A 102 -17.13 1.34 -16.50
CA VAL A 102 -16.26 0.24 -16.95
C VAL A 102 -14.81 0.68 -17.18
N ARG A 103 -14.60 1.93 -17.62
CA ARG A 103 -13.27 2.52 -17.91
C ARG A 103 -12.37 2.69 -16.68
N ASP A 104 -12.96 2.68 -15.49
CA ASP A 104 -12.25 2.88 -14.23
C ASP A 104 -11.76 1.55 -13.64
N LEU A 105 -12.26 0.42 -14.14
CA LEU A 105 -11.78 -0.92 -13.81
C LEU A 105 -10.57 -1.28 -14.70
N ARG A 106 -9.35 -1.27 -14.15
CA ARG A 106 -8.08 -1.42 -14.89
C ARG A 106 -7.18 -2.50 -14.27
N PRO A 107 -6.27 -3.12 -15.04
CA PRO A 107 -5.28 -4.02 -14.47
C PRO A 107 -4.47 -3.33 -13.37
N GLY A 108 -4.26 -4.03 -12.25
CA GLY A 108 -3.48 -3.54 -11.11
C GLY A 108 -4.23 -2.61 -10.15
N CYS A 109 -5.48 -2.24 -10.40
CA CYS A 109 -6.26 -1.51 -9.40
C CYS A 109 -6.78 -2.43 -8.30
N THR A 110 -6.77 -1.96 -7.05
CA THR A 110 -7.45 -2.63 -5.94
C THR A 110 -8.92 -2.21 -5.95
N VAL A 111 -9.82 -3.16 -6.12
CA VAL A 111 -11.26 -2.92 -6.11
C VAL A 111 -11.85 -3.37 -4.79
N VAL A 112 -12.64 -2.50 -4.16
CA VAL A 112 -13.34 -2.82 -2.92
C VAL A 112 -14.85 -2.76 -3.13
N VAL A 113 -15.53 -3.80 -2.66
CA VAL A 113 -16.96 -4.02 -2.85
C VAL A 113 -17.65 -4.47 -1.56
N PRO A 114 -18.97 -4.27 -1.42
CA PRO A 114 -19.77 -4.82 -0.34
C PRO A 114 -19.65 -6.34 -0.27
N SER A 115 -19.62 -6.92 0.95
CA SER A 115 -19.65 -8.39 1.15
C SER A 115 -20.89 -9.03 0.53
N ALA A 116 -22.00 -8.28 0.52
CA ALA A 116 -23.25 -8.66 -0.11
C ALA A 116 -23.16 -8.85 -1.64
N TYR A 117 -22.01 -8.54 -2.28
CA TYR A 117 -21.83 -8.82 -3.70
C TYR A 117 -21.56 -10.30 -3.99
N GLY A 118 -21.19 -11.10 -2.98
CA GLY A 118 -20.83 -12.51 -3.19
C GLY A 118 -19.45 -12.68 -3.82
N GLY A 119 -19.28 -13.70 -4.65
CA GLY A 119 -18.07 -13.91 -5.46
C GLY A 119 -16.99 -14.77 -4.80
N LEU A 120 -17.15 -15.14 -3.53
CA LEU A 120 -16.25 -16.07 -2.84
C LEU A 120 -17.03 -17.28 -2.37
N HIS A 121 -16.48 -18.46 -2.64
CA HIS A 121 -16.93 -19.71 -2.06
C HIS A 121 -15.91 -20.15 -1.00
N ALA A 122 -16.39 -20.76 0.08
CA ALA A 122 -15.53 -21.37 1.09
C ALA A 122 -16.03 -22.77 1.41
N ALA A 123 -15.10 -23.72 1.50
CA ALA A 123 -15.40 -25.09 1.87
C ALA A 123 -14.36 -25.64 2.85
N ASP A 124 -14.82 -26.49 3.76
CA ASP A 124 -13.96 -27.19 4.70
C ASP A 124 -13.42 -28.48 4.09
N PHE A 125 -12.10 -28.63 4.12
CA PHE A 125 -11.42 -29.86 3.72
C PHE A 125 -10.36 -30.20 4.77
N ASP A 126 -10.44 -31.42 5.32
CA ASP A 126 -9.52 -31.94 6.36
C ASP A 126 -9.35 -31.00 7.57
N GLY A 127 -10.48 -30.44 8.05
CA GLY A 127 -10.49 -29.54 9.20
C GLY A 127 -9.89 -28.15 8.94
N ARG A 128 -9.65 -27.79 7.67
CA ARG A 128 -9.23 -26.45 7.25
C ARG A 128 -10.23 -25.86 6.27
N THR A 129 -10.56 -24.58 6.46
CA THR A 129 -11.41 -23.84 5.53
C THR A 129 -10.56 -23.28 4.40
N TYR A 130 -10.94 -23.58 3.16
CA TYR A 130 -10.34 -23.03 1.95
C TYR A 130 -11.34 -22.11 1.25
N GLY A 131 -10.89 -20.95 0.79
CA GLY A 131 -11.69 -20.01 0.02
C GLY A 131 -11.12 -19.79 -1.38
N TRP A 132 -11.98 -19.62 -2.38
CA TRP A 132 -11.57 -19.28 -3.74
C TRP A 132 -12.58 -18.34 -4.41
N TRP A 133 -12.13 -17.68 -5.49
CA TRP A 133 -13.01 -16.88 -6.34
C TRP A 133 -14.00 -17.80 -7.04
N ASP A 134 -15.28 -17.54 -6.80
CA ASP A 134 -16.38 -18.19 -7.50
C ASP A 134 -17.36 -17.07 -7.91
N PRO A 135 -17.23 -16.54 -9.14
CA PRO A 135 -18.07 -15.45 -9.62
C PRO A 135 -19.53 -15.87 -9.76
N ASP A 136 -19.81 -17.18 -9.83
CA ASP A 136 -21.16 -17.73 -9.94
C ASP A 136 -21.79 -17.98 -8.56
N SER A 137 -20.98 -17.99 -7.50
CA SER A 137 -21.40 -17.86 -6.09
C SER A 137 -21.95 -16.45 -5.81
N THR A 138 -23.03 -16.13 -6.51
CA THR A 138 -23.89 -14.94 -6.36
C THR A 138 -25.14 -15.26 -5.55
N SER A 139 -25.22 -16.46 -4.98
CA SER A 139 -26.37 -16.99 -4.26
C SER A 139 -26.55 -16.31 -2.91
N ASN A 140 -27.08 -15.07 -2.85
CA ASN A 140 -27.66 -14.36 -1.69
C ASN A 140 -26.92 -14.37 -0.33
N GLU A 141 -25.75 -14.99 -0.23
CA GLU A 141 -24.98 -15.16 0.99
C GLU A 141 -23.81 -14.19 0.93
N SER A 142 -23.82 -13.22 1.86
CA SER A 142 -22.73 -12.26 1.98
C SER A 142 -21.43 -12.97 2.33
N THR A 143 -20.35 -12.60 1.66
CA THR A 143 -19.01 -13.12 1.95
C THR A 143 -18.56 -12.68 3.34
N THR A 144 -17.83 -13.54 4.05
CA THR A 144 -17.25 -13.19 5.35
C THR A 144 -16.18 -12.12 5.17
N ASP A 145 -16.33 -11.00 5.88
CA ASP A 145 -15.35 -9.92 5.92
C ASP A 145 -14.22 -10.24 6.91
N LEU A 146 -13.01 -10.40 6.37
CA LEU A 146 -11.80 -10.73 7.12
C LEU A 146 -10.99 -9.50 7.54
N GLY A 147 -11.42 -8.27 7.25
CA GLY A 147 -10.62 -7.07 7.46
C GLY A 147 -10.21 -6.84 8.91
N ASP A 148 -11.06 -7.14 9.88
CA ASP A 148 -10.69 -7.00 11.30
C ASP A 148 -9.69 -8.08 11.72
N ALA A 149 -9.84 -9.31 11.21
CA ALA A 149 -8.90 -10.40 11.46
C ALA A 149 -7.53 -10.12 10.81
N ALA A 150 -7.54 -9.59 9.59
CA ALA A 150 -6.34 -9.17 8.87
C ALA A 150 -5.60 -8.06 9.62
N HIS A 151 -6.30 -7.04 10.12
CA HIS A 151 -5.70 -6.00 10.95
C HIS A 151 -5.24 -6.50 12.32
N ARG A 152 -5.89 -7.49 12.91
CA ARG A 152 -5.40 -8.13 14.15
C ARG A 152 -4.11 -8.92 13.92
N ALA A 153 -4.03 -9.68 12.83
CA ALA A 153 -2.89 -10.55 12.54
C ALA A 153 -1.69 -9.79 11.96
N TYR A 154 -1.94 -8.79 11.12
CA TYR A 154 -0.90 -8.10 10.34
C TYR A 154 -0.87 -6.59 10.52
N GLY A 155 -1.92 -6.01 11.12
CA GLY A 155 -1.99 -4.58 11.39
C GLY A 155 -1.09 -4.16 12.55
N ARG A 156 -0.53 -2.95 12.47
CA ARG A 156 0.27 -2.35 13.55
C ARG A 156 -0.58 -1.59 14.58
N GLN A 157 -1.88 -1.47 14.32
CA GLN A 157 -2.89 -0.85 15.18
C GLN A 157 -4.04 -1.84 15.33
N LEU A 158 -4.58 -1.96 16.54
CA LEU A 158 -5.82 -2.71 16.72
C LEU A 158 -6.95 -1.89 16.09
N VAL A 159 -7.51 -2.40 15.01
CA VAL A 159 -8.70 -1.86 14.36
C VAL A 159 -9.84 -2.84 14.60
N ALA A 160 -10.92 -2.38 15.20
CA ALA A 160 -12.15 -3.14 15.36
C ALA A 160 -13.31 -2.33 14.79
N ARG A 161 -13.98 -2.86 13.76
CA ARG A 161 -15.24 -2.33 13.26
C ARG A 161 -16.40 -2.98 13.99
N LEU A 162 -17.29 -2.14 14.52
CA LEU A 162 -18.44 -2.53 15.33
C LEU A 162 -19.67 -2.52 14.44
N PHE A 163 -20.25 -3.70 14.28
CA PHE A 163 -21.34 -3.99 13.40
C PHE A 163 -22.65 -4.11 14.19
N PRO A 164 -23.75 -3.47 13.79
CA PRO A 164 -25.07 -3.78 14.34
C PRO A 164 -25.38 -5.27 14.23
N ALA A 165 -26.11 -5.81 15.21
CA ALA A 165 -26.51 -7.22 15.20
C ALA A 165 -27.27 -7.59 13.92
N GLY A 166 -26.90 -8.70 13.28
CA GLY A 166 -27.49 -9.16 12.03
C GLY A 166 -26.89 -8.55 10.75
N THR A 167 -25.79 -7.80 10.85
CA THR A 167 -25.06 -7.29 9.68
C THR A 167 -24.56 -8.45 8.78
N PRO A 168 -24.95 -8.50 7.49
CA PRO A 168 -24.52 -9.56 6.58
C PRO A 168 -23.01 -9.54 6.29
N GLY A 169 -22.36 -10.69 6.47
CA GLY A 169 -20.93 -10.86 6.20
C GLY A 169 -20.00 -10.32 7.28
N ALA A 170 -20.51 -9.75 8.38
CA ALA A 170 -19.68 -9.41 9.53
C ALA A 170 -19.11 -10.69 10.15
N SER A 171 -17.79 -10.75 10.36
CA SER A 171 -17.17 -11.91 10.99
C SER A 171 -17.47 -11.95 12.49
N GLY A 172 -17.86 -13.11 13.00
CA GLY A 172 -18.31 -13.34 14.38
C GLY A 172 -17.23 -13.21 15.46
N HIS A 173 -16.08 -12.60 15.16
CA HIS A 173 -14.95 -12.49 16.09
C HIS A 173 -15.06 -11.33 17.10
N LEU A 174 -16.19 -10.62 17.13
CA LEU A 174 -16.44 -9.46 18.01
C LEU A 174 -17.64 -9.71 18.94
N VAL A 175 -17.79 -10.94 19.45
CA VAL A 175 -18.80 -11.25 20.47
C VAL A 175 -18.47 -10.46 21.74
N GLY A 176 -19.39 -9.59 22.17
CA GLY A 176 -19.28 -8.84 23.42
C GLY A 176 -18.68 -7.45 23.32
N VAL A 177 -18.55 -6.88 22.12
CA VAL A 177 -18.22 -5.45 21.95
C VAL A 177 -19.50 -4.61 22.10
N PRO A 178 -19.51 -3.52 22.90
CA PRO A 178 -20.70 -2.72 23.14
C PRO A 178 -21.15 -2.03 21.87
N LEU A 179 -22.43 -2.16 21.56
CA LEU A 179 -23.05 -1.29 20.58
C LEU A 179 -23.35 0.05 21.26
N PRO A 180 -23.33 1.16 20.52
CA PRO A 180 -23.63 2.45 21.13
C PRO A 180 -25.06 2.62 21.63
N LEU A 181 -25.96 1.71 21.31
CA LEU A 181 -27.29 1.61 21.92
C LEU A 181 -27.27 0.95 23.31
N ASP A 182 -26.21 0.23 23.66
CA ASP A 182 -26.04 -0.42 24.97
C ASP A 182 -25.56 0.57 26.05
N ARG A 183 -25.35 1.85 25.69
CA ARG A 183 -24.93 2.92 26.60
C ARG A 183 -26.08 3.34 27.52
N GLY A 184 -25.74 3.73 28.76
CA GLY A 184 -26.71 4.40 29.62
C GLY A 184 -27.15 5.74 29.03
N GLU A 185 -28.38 6.19 29.31
CA GLU A 185 -28.95 7.43 28.76
C GLU A 185 -28.07 8.67 29.03
N ASP A 186 -27.38 8.70 30.18
CA ASP A 186 -26.47 9.78 30.60
C ASP A 186 -25.00 9.57 30.17
N GLN A 187 -24.69 8.48 29.45
CA GLN A 187 -23.32 8.14 29.06
C GLN A 187 -23.04 8.55 27.62
N SER A 188 -21.95 9.29 27.39
CA SER A 188 -21.49 9.51 26.02
C SER A 188 -20.94 8.23 25.40
N ILE A 189 -20.95 8.13 24.08
CA ILE A 189 -20.42 6.96 23.37
C ILE A 189 -18.94 6.74 23.69
N ARG A 190 -18.17 7.84 23.77
CA ARG A 190 -16.75 7.80 24.15
C ARG A 190 -16.55 7.20 25.53
N GLU A 191 -17.36 7.60 26.51
CA GLU A 191 -17.28 7.06 27.87
C GLU A 191 -17.69 5.59 27.91
N HIS A 192 -18.72 5.21 27.15
CA HIS A 192 -19.19 3.83 27.05
C HIS A 192 -18.11 2.92 26.46
N LEU A 193 -17.52 3.31 25.32
CA LEU A 193 -16.42 2.58 24.68
C LEU A 193 -15.20 2.53 25.59
N SER A 194 -14.78 3.68 26.16
CA SER A 194 -13.62 3.73 27.06
C SER A 194 -13.78 2.83 28.29
N SER A 195 -14.99 2.78 28.86
CA SER A 195 -15.31 1.89 29.99
C SER A 195 -15.23 0.42 29.59
N TRP A 196 -15.74 0.06 28.41
CA TRP A 196 -15.65 -1.32 27.94
C TRP A 196 -14.22 -1.74 27.62
N PHE A 197 -13.44 -0.89 26.96
CA PHE A 197 -12.01 -1.17 26.71
C PHE A 197 -11.22 -1.37 28.00
N ALA A 198 -11.62 -0.74 29.11
CA ALA A 198 -11.00 -0.94 30.41
C ALA A 198 -11.45 -2.25 31.12
N SER A 199 -12.44 -2.97 30.57
CA SER A 199 -13.02 -4.18 31.17
C SER A 199 -12.33 -5.47 30.71
N ASP A 200 -12.41 -6.51 31.54
CA ASP A 200 -11.94 -7.87 31.20
C ASP A 200 -12.71 -8.48 30.02
N GLN A 201 -13.93 -7.99 29.76
CA GLN A 201 -14.75 -8.43 28.62
C GLN A 201 -14.13 -8.01 27.28
N ALA A 202 -13.50 -6.84 27.22
CA ALA A 202 -12.79 -6.41 26.01
C ALA A 202 -11.58 -7.29 25.72
N MET A 203 -10.83 -7.69 26.75
CA MET A 203 -9.71 -8.62 26.61
C MET A 203 -10.14 -9.95 26.00
N ALA A 204 -11.27 -10.50 26.46
CA ALA A 204 -11.81 -11.76 25.92
C ALA A 204 -12.33 -11.61 24.49
N ALA A 205 -13.07 -10.52 24.21
CA ALA A 205 -13.60 -10.23 22.87
C ALA A 205 -12.51 -9.90 21.83
N LEU A 206 -11.31 -9.52 22.29
CA LEU A 206 -10.15 -9.18 21.47
C LEU A 206 -9.04 -10.22 21.56
N ASP A 207 -9.38 -11.46 21.91
CA ASP A 207 -8.49 -12.63 21.93
C ASP A 207 -7.18 -12.41 22.74
N GLY A 208 -7.33 -11.86 23.96
CA GLY A 208 -6.25 -11.71 24.93
C GLY A 208 -5.37 -10.46 24.73
N PHE A 209 -5.77 -9.52 23.88
CA PHE A 209 -4.95 -8.36 23.54
C PHE A 209 -5.07 -7.18 24.55
N PRO A 210 -3.96 -6.66 25.12
CA PRO A 210 -4.00 -5.67 26.22
C PRO A 210 -4.52 -4.30 25.76
N THR A 211 -5.73 -3.96 26.20
CA THR A 211 -6.43 -2.69 25.95
C THR A 211 -6.06 -1.57 26.92
N GLN A 212 -5.55 -1.91 28.11
CA GLN A 212 -5.16 -0.93 29.14
C GLN A 212 -3.97 -0.05 28.69
N GLY A 213 -4.05 1.25 28.97
CA GLY A 213 -2.97 2.21 28.66
C GLY A 213 -2.85 2.62 27.19
N ARG A 214 -3.81 2.25 26.33
CA ARG A 214 -3.83 2.61 24.90
C ARG A 214 -4.59 3.93 24.67
N ARG A 215 -4.21 4.67 23.62
CA ARG A 215 -5.02 5.81 23.14
C ARG A 215 -6.08 5.30 22.19
N ILE A 216 -7.34 5.61 22.48
CA ILE A 216 -8.50 5.22 21.68
C ILE A 216 -8.79 6.32 20.65
N ARG A 217 -8.82 5.94 19.37
CA ARG A 217 -9.42 6.73 18.29
C ARG A 217 -10.76 6.12 17.96
N GLU A 218 -11.82 6.88 18.15
CA GLU A 218 -13.17 6.50 17.74
C GLU A 218 -13.53 7.19 16.43
N PHE A 219 -14.13 6.44 15.53
CA PHE A 219 -14.74 6.96 14.33
C PHE A 219 -16.19 6.48 14.30
N ARG A 220 -17.12 7.43 14.45
CA ARG A 220 -18.56 7.17 14.33
C ARG A 220 -18.97 7.42 12.89
N LEU A 221 -19.70 6.47 12.33
CA LEU A 221 -20.37 6.64 11.06
C LEU A 221 -21.88 6.49 11.19
N ASP A 222 -22.61 7.54 10.86
CA ASP A 222 -24.06 7.54 10.84
C ASP A 222 -24.57 7.12 9.45
N ILE A 223 -25.06 5.88 9.34
CA ILE A 223 -25.67 5.37 8.11
C ILE A 223 -27.18 5.57 8.19
N GLY A 224 -27.62 6.78 7.87
CA GLY A 224 -29.04 7.18 7.85
C GLY A 224 -29.48 7.95 9.10
N GLU A 225 -30.79 8.22 9.20
CA GLU A 225 -31.40 8.97 10.32
C GLU A 225 -31.57 8.13 11.60
N ASP A 226 -31.40 6.81 11.50
CA ASP A 226 -31.60 5.85 12.58
C ASP A 226 -30.25 5.50 13.23
N GLU A 227 -30.01 5.97 14.46
CA GLU A 227 -28.78 5.70 15.21
C GLU A 227 -28.51 4.19 15.42
N SER A 228 -29.54 3.33 15.30
CA SER A 228 -29.38 1.87 15.38
C SER A 228 -28.63 1.26 14.20
N ARG A 229 -28.46 2.04 13.13
CA ARG A 229 -27.69 1.68 11.94
C ARG A 229 -26.35 2.40 11.87
N SER A 230 -25.91 3.05 12.95
CA SER A 230 -24.59 3.67 13.03
C SER A 230 -23.52 2.62 13.36
N TRP A 231 -22.35 2.75 12.74
CA TRP A 231 -21.23 1.81 12.83
C TRP A 231 -20.07 2.56 13.46
N TYR A 232 -19.25 1.85 14.22
CA TYR A 232 -18.14 2.45 14.92
C TYR A 232 -16.89 1.73 14.53
N ALA A 233 -15.84 2.47 14.27
CA ALA A 233 -14.54 1.90 14.11
C ALA A 233 -13.69 2.41 15.26
N VAL A 234 -13.03 1.48 15.96
CA VAL A 234 -12.18 1.81 17.10
C VAL A 234 -10.75 1.38 16.82
N GLY A 235 -9.84 2.33 16.99
CA GLY A 235 -8.41 2.18 16.80
C GLY A 235 -7.72 2.30 18.16
N ALA A 236 -7.02 1.27 18.62
CA ALA A 236 -6.18 1.37 19.82
C ALA A 236 -4.70 1.52 19.42
N LEU A 237 -4.14 2.69 19.75
CA LEU A 237 -2.72 2.99 19.55
C LEU A 237 -1.94 2.69 20.83
N ALA A 238 -0.77 2.07 20.67
CA ALA A 238 0.24 2.01 21.72
C ALA A 238 0.57 3.42 22.24
N ALA A 239 0.64 3.59 23.58
CA ALA A 239 1.08 4.86 24.17
C ALA A 239 2.56 5.17 23.85
N SER A 240 3.36 4.15 23.52
CA SER A 240 4.72 4.25 23.00
C SER A 240 4.83 3.62 21.61
N LYS A 241 5.75 4.07 20.76
CA LYS A 241 5.93 3.69 19.33
C LYS A 241 6.36 2.23 19.09
N THR A 242 6.17 1.31 20.03
CA THR A 242 6.61 -0.08 19.92
C THR A 242 5.53 -0.94 19.26
N SER A 243 5.91 -1.70 18.21
CA SER A 243 5.07 -2.71 17.54
C SER A 243 4.44 -3.65 18.56
N ILE A 244 3.20 -4.07 18.32
CA ILE A 244 2.51 -5.03 19.21
C ILE A 244 2.68 -6.42 18.60
N ALA A 245 3.48 -7.28 19.23
CA ALA A 245 3.47 -8.71 18.94
C ALA A 245 2.31 -9.35 19.72
N ALA A 246 1.44 -10.09 19.03
CA ALA A 246 0.46 -10.95 19.69
C ALA A 246 1.19 -12.12 20.37
N PRO A 247 0.79 -12.55 21.58
CA PRO A 247 1.37 -13.74 22.22
C PRO A 247 0.84 -14.99 21.53
N GLY A 248 1.72 -15.82 20.94
CA GLY A 248 1.41 -17.20 20.58
C GLY A 248 1.12 -17.51 19.11
N GLY A 249 1.16 -16.52 18.20
CA GLY A 249 1.15 -16.79 16.76
C GLY A 249 2.48 -17.34 16.27
N VAL A 250 2.45 -18.42 15.49
CA VAL A 250 3.64 -18.94 14.79
C VAL A 250 4.25 -17.79 13.99
N ASN A 251 5.56 -17.54 14.18
CA ASN A 251 6.34 -16.50 13.52
C ASN A 251 6.52 -16.80 12.00
N ASP A 252 5.44 -16.94 11.24
CA ASP A 252 5.50 -16.79 9.79
C ASP A 252 5.36 -15.30 9.49
N ALA A 253 6.52 -14.65 9.46
CA ALA A 253 6.70 -13.24 9.16
C ALA A 253 6.41 -12.94 7.67
N ALA A 254 5.17 -13.14 7.23
CA ALA A 254 4.62 -12.41 6.09
C ALA A 254 4.09 -11.07 6.61
N ARG A 255 5.00 -10.19 7.04
CA ARG A 255 4.65 -8.80 7.33
C ARG A 255 4.26 -8.16 6.01
N ASP A 256 3.08 -7.55 5.95
CA ASP A 256 2.56 -6.86 4.77
C ASP A 256 3.47 -5.67 4.45
N VAL A 257 4.53 -5.94 3.67
CA VAL A 257 5.33 -4.92 2.99
C VAL A 257 4.41 -4.39 1.91
N ASP A 258 3.67 -3.34 2.26
CA ASP A 258 2.91 -2.55 1.30
C ASP A 258 3.84 -2.20 0.13
N THR A 259 3.58 -2.82 -1.02
CA THR A 259 4.37 -2.60 -2.24
C THR A 259 4.05 -1.25 -2.88
N ASP A 260 3.17 -0.43 -2.28
CA ASP A 260 3.07 0.98 -2.62
C ASP A 260 4.44 1.65 -2.38
N PRO A 261 5.11 2.08 -3.44
CA PRO A 261 6.47 2.57 -3.36
C PRO A 261 6.60 3.90 -2.58
N GLU A 262 5.50 4.63 -2.36
CA GLU A 262 5.52 5.79 -1.46
C GLU A 262 5.51 5.38 0.02
N THR A 263 5.11 4.15 0.36
CA THR A 263 4.93 3.71 1.76
C THR A 263 6.19 3.07 2.32
N SER A 264 7.04 2.46 1.47
CA SER A 264 8.32 1.84 1.87
C SER A 264 9.30 2.83 2.54
N SER A 265 9.30 4.10 2.11
CA SER A 265 10.14 5.15 2.72
C SER A 265 9.65 5.61 4.10
N PHE A 266 8.43 5.23 4.51
CA PHE A 266 7.75 5.76 5.69
C PHE A 266 7.47 4.72 6.79
N THR A 267 8.29 3.68 6.95
CA THR A 267 8.01 2.60 7.93
C THR A 267 8.15 2.98 9.41
N GLY A 268 8.42 4.25 9.74
CA GLY A 268 8.27 4.82 11.09
C GLY A 268 9.39 4.47 12.06
N GLU A 269 10.65 4.69 11.67
CA GLU A 269 11.82 4.33 12.48
C GLU A 269 12.82 5.49 12.55
N GLU A 270 13.44 5.68 13.72
CA GLU A 270 14.42 6.74 13.94
C GLU A 270 15.70 6.55 13.09
N GLY A 271 15.80 7.31 12.00
CA GLY A 271 17.03 7.97 11.59
C GLY A 271 18.26 7.12 11.27
N ALA A 272 18.13 6.02 10.52
CA ALA A 272 19.29 5.44 9.85
C ALA A 272 19.84 6.42 8.80
N GLY A 273 21.15 6.68 8.84
CA GLY A 273 21.82 7.55 7.88
C GLY A 273 21.75 6.97 6.47
N LEU A 274 21.45 7.82 5.48
CA LEU A 274 21.27 7.41 4.08
C LEU A 274 22.48 6.65 3.53
N ASP A 275 23.70 7.16 3.73
CA ASP A 275 24.92 6.51 3.25
C ASP A 275 25.14 5.12 3.88
N GLU A 276 24.88 4.98 5.18
CA GLU A 276 24.99 3.68 5.86
C GLU A 276 23.95 2.68 5.33
N HIS A 277 22.71 3.12 5.14
CA HIS A 277 21.64 2.29 4.55
C HIS A 277 22.03 1.80 3.16
N LEU A 278 22.43 2.71 2.28
CA LEU A 278 22.85 2.41 0.91
C LEU A 278 23.99 1.39 0.87
N ARG A 279 25.04 1.57 1.67
CA ARG A 279 26.15 0.61 1.72
C ARG A 279 25.70 -0.78 2.18
N ARG A 280 24.79 -0.85 3.15
CA ARG A 280 24.27 -2.14 3.64
C ARG A 280 23.39 -2.83 2.59
N VAL A 281 22.53 -2.08 1.90
CA VAL A 281 21.73 -2.61 0.78
C VAL A 281 22.64 -3.14 -0.32
N GLY A 282 23.69 -2.40 -0.70
CA GLY A 282 24.71 -2.88 -1.64
C GLY A 282 25.34 -4.20 -1.21
N ALA A 283 25.80 -4.29 0.04
CA ALA A 283 26.41 -5.52 0.57
C ALA A 283 25.44 -6.72 0.57
N ILE A 284 24.16 -6.49 0.90
CA ILE A 284 23.13 -7.55 0.88
C ILE A 284 22.81 -7.96 -0.56
N ALA A 285 22.68 -7.01 -1.48
CA ALA A 285 22.44 -7.29 -2.90
C ALA A 285 23.58 -8.12 -3.50
N GLY A 286 24.84 -7.77 -3.20
CA GLY A 286 26.02 -8.54 -3.59
C GLY A 286 25.99 -9.95 -2.99
N ALA A 287 25.69 -10.09 -1.69
CA ALA A 287 25.61 -11.40 -1.05
C ALA A 287 24.48 -12.29 -1.60
N PHE A 288 23.33 -11.71 -1.95
CA PHE A 288 22.25 -12.42 -2.63
C PHE A 288 22.71 -12.89 -4.02
N ALA A 289 23.31 -12.00 -4.80
CA ALA A 289 23.83 -12.31 -6.13
C ALA A 289 24.86 -13.46 -6.11
N GLU A 290 25.81 -13.40 -5.18
CA GLU A 290 26.85 -14.42 -5.00
C GLU A 290 26.25 -15.79 -4.65
N ARG A 291 25.33 -15.83 -3.68
CA ARG A 291 24.64 -17.08 -3.27
C ARG A 291 23.76 -17.66 -4.37
N CYS A 292 23.25 -16.81 -5.25
CA CYS A 292 22.52 -17.21 -6.45
C CYS A 292 23.44 -17.69 -7.59
N GLY A 293 24.76 -17.69 -7.40
CA GLY A 293 25.73 -18.19 -8.38
C GLY A 293 25.99 -17.24 -9.54
N LEU A 294 25.71 -15.94 -9.39
CA LEU A 294 26.02 -14.95 -10.41
C LEU A 294 27.55 -14.74 -10.52
N PRO A 295 28.08 -14.46 -11.72
CA PRO A 295 29.50 -14.20 -11.90
C PRO A 295 29.91 -12.89 -11.21
N GLY A 296 31.17 -12.79 -10.79
CA GLY A 296 31.66 -11.68 -9.95
C GLY A 296 31.39 -10.27 -10.49
N HIS A 297 31.42 -10.08 -11.81
CA HIS A 297 31.08 -8.78 -12.41
C HIS A 297 29.60 -8.39 -12.20
N ARG A 298 28.68 -9.37 -12.18
CA ARG A 298 27.25 -9.12 -11.87
C ARG A 298 27.00 -8.88 -10.40
N VAL A 299 27.74 -9.56 -9.55
CA VAL A 299 27.73 -9.29 -8.11
C VAL A 299 28.13 -7.85 -7.85
N ALA A 300 29.22 -7.38 -8.49
CA ALA A 300 29.67 -6.00 -8.41
C ALA A 300 28.66 -4.98 -8.96
N ASP A 301 28.01 -5.26 -10.10
CA ASP A 301 26.95 -4.38 -10.65
C ASP A 301 25.76 -4.26 -9.68
N LEU A 302 25.31 -5.37 -9.07
CA LEU A 302 24.19 -5.38 -8.10
C LEU A 302 24.55 -4.67 -6.80
N GLU A 303 25.75 -4.89 -6.29
CA GLU A 303 26.27 -4.18 -5.12
C GLU A 303 26.32 -2.68 -5.38
N LEU A 304 26.87 -2.26 -6.52
CA LEU A 304 26.94 -0.85 -6.92
C LEU A 304 25.54 -0.25 -7.03
N ALA A 305 24.59 -0.91 -7.69
CA ALA A 305 23.20 -0.45 -7.76
C ALA A 305 22.59 -0.27 -6.36
N GLY A 306 22.82 -1.21 -5.44
CA GLY A 306 22.35 -1.10 -4.06
C GLY A 306 22.91 0.12 -3.31
N THR A 307 24.17 0.48 -3.54
CA THR A 307 24.78 1.69 -2.95
C THR A 307 24.27 3.01 -3.52
N LEU A 308 23.50 2.97 -4.62
CA LEU A 308 23.08 4.15 -5.37
C LEU A 308 21.55 4.31 -5.46
N HIS A 309 20.78 3.24 -5.21
CA HIS A 309 19.36 3.17 -5.57
C HIS A 309 18.50 4.29 -4.99
N ASP A 310 18.85 4.75 -3.80
CA ASP A 310 18.12 5.74 -3.00
C ASP A 310 18.82 7.11 -2.96
N ALA A 311 19.82 7.36 -3.80
CA ALA A 311 20.60 8.61 -3.80
C ALA A 311 19.72 9.87 -3.91
N GLY A 312 18.63 9.80 -4.68
CA GLY A 312 17.66 10.87 -4.88
C GLY A 312 16.80 11.18 -3.65
N LYS A 313 16.89 10.40 -2.57
CA LYS A 313 16.36 10.82 -1.26
C LYS A 313 17.08 12.06 -0.72
N SER A 314 18.18 12.48 -1.34
CA SER A 314 18.93 13.70 -1.00
C SER A 314 18.25 15.02 -1.38
N ASP A 315 17.14 15.01 -2.13
CA ASP A 315 16.34 16.22 -2.34
C ASP A 315 15.91 16.79 -0.97
N GLU A 316 16.23 18.05 -0.69
CA GLU A 316 15.93 18.70 0.60
C GLU A 316 14.44 18.70 0.91
N ARG A 317 13.57 18.74 -0.10
CA ARG A 317 12.12 18.65 0.04
C ARG A 317 11.69 17.21 0.37
N PHE A 318 12.39 16.21 -0.16
CA PHE A 318 12.17 14.81 0.23
C PHE A 318 12.65 14.56 1.67
N GLN A 319 13.81 15.08 2.04
CA GLN A 319 14.30 15.03 3.42
C GLN A 319 13.36 15.74 4.40
N ALA A 320 12.84 16.91 4.03
CA ALA A 320 11.84 17.60 4.81
C ALA A 320 10.54 16.77 4.93
N TRP A 321 10.13 16.08 3.86
CA TRP A 321 8.98 15.18 3.90
C TRP A 321 9.17 14.02 4.89
N LEU A 322 10.35 13.39 4.89
CA LEU A 322 10.71 12.35 5.89
C LEU A 322 10.71 12.89 7.33
N ARG A 323 10.81 14.21 7.51
CA ARG A 323 10.83 14.94 8.78
C ARG A 323 9.54 15.72 9.03
N ASP A 324 8.39 15.20 8.60
CA ASP A 324 7.06 15.79 8.86
C ASP A 324 6.85 17.21 8.27
N GLY A 325 7.60 17.53 7.21
CA GLY A 325 7.59 18.83 6.53
C GLY A 325 8.58 19.84 7.09
N PHE A 326 9.44 19.47 8.05
CA PHE A 326 10.45 20.36 8.60
C PHE A 326 11.79 20.22 7.86
N PRO A 327 12.45 21.35 7.50
CA PRO A 327 13.71 21.31 6.77
C PRO A 327 14.80 20.61 7.56
N ARG A 328 15.71 19.93 6.85
CA ARG A 328 16.93 19.36 7.42
C ARG A 328 17.86 20.51 7.85
N SER A 329 18.47 20.43 9.03
CA SER A 329 19.60 21.28 9.39
C SER A 329 20.84 20.81 8.64
N GLU A 330 21.72 21.70 8.20
CA GLU A 330 22.97 21.34 7.51
C GLU A 330 23.81 20.34 8.29
N SER A 331 23.81 20.44 9.63
CA SER A 331 24.50 19.54 10.55
C SER A 331 23.85 18.16 10.73
N SER A 332 22.64 17.94 10.22
CA SER A 332 21.91 16.69 10.31
C SER A 332 22.19 15.79 9.11
N ALA A 333 22.53 14.52 9.35
CA ALA A 333 22.68 13.55 8.27
C ALA A 333 21.38 13.36 7.47
N TYR A 334 21.51 12.99 6.20
CA TYR A 334 20.41 12.53 5.35
C TYR A 334 19.78 11.27 5.95
N LEU A 335 18.45 11.20 5.99
CA LEU A 335 17.73 10.01 6.43
C LEU A 335 17.44 9.10 5.25
N ALA A 336 17.54 7.79 5.49
CA ALA A 336 17.00 6.77 4.58
C ALA A 336 15.48 6.62 4.70
N LYS A 337 14.90 6.96 5.87
CA LYS A 337 13.50 6.69 6.23
C LYS A 337 12.89 7.78 7.11
N SER A 338 11.56 7.85 7.11
CA SER A 338 10.83 8.82 7.93
C SER A 338 10.84 8.49 9.43
N VAL A 339 10.78 9.55 10.23
CA VAL A 339 10.58 9.48 11.69
C VAL A 339 9.09 9.26 12.05
N THR A 340 8.19 9.56 11.10
CA THR A 340 6.73 9.46 11.24
C THR A 340 6.22 8.15 10.63
N PRO A 341 5.43 7.33 11.35
CA PRO A 341 4.87 6.08 10.82
C PRO A 341 3.95 6.30 9.61
N GLY A 342 4.13 5.52 8.56
CA GLY A 342 3.48 5.65 7.24
C GLY A 342 1.99 5.28 7.19
N PHE A 343 1.35 5.05 8.34
CA PHE A 343 -0.05 4.65 8.45
C PHE A 343 -1.01 5.84 8.50
N ASP A 344 -0.49 7.06 8.75
CA ASP A 344 -1.28 8.29 8.72
C ASP A 344 -1.08 9.01 7.38
N ARG A 345 -1.80 8.55 6.35
CA ARG A 345 -1.71 9.10 4.99
C ARG A 345 -2.02 10.60 4.95
N ARG A 346 -2.95 11.06 5.78
CA ARG A 346 -3.28 12.49 5.91
C ARG A 346 -2.11 13.28 6.48
N ALA A 347 -1.44 12.75 7.51
CA ALA A 347 -0.21 13.34 8.02
C ALA A 347 0.91 13.30 6.97
N ARG A 348 1.06 12.21 6.21
CA ARG A 348 2.06 12.09 5.12
C ARG A 348 1.83 13.11 4.01
N GLU A 349 0.60 13.27 3.55
CA GLU A 349 0.24 14.26 2.53
C GLU A 349 0.38 15.69 3.07
N THR A 350 0.03 15.91 4.34
CA THR A 350 0.27 17.20 5.00
C THR A 350 1.76 17.51 5.08
N ALA A 351 2.60 16.54 5.46
CA ALA A 351 4.04 16.66 5.52
C ALA A 351 4.65 16.91 4.12
N ARG A 352 4.15 16.24 3.08
CA ARG A 352 4.58 16.45 1.69
C ARG A 352 4.26 17.88 1.23
N ARG A 353 3.02 18.33 1.46
CA ARG A 353 2.60 19.70 1.12
C ARG A 353 3.45 20.74 1.83
N ARG A 354 3.77 20.51 3.12
CA ARG A 354 4.66 21.38 3.90
C ARG A 354 6.09 21.37 3.40
N SER A 355 6.60 20.21 2.96
CA SER A 355 7.95 20.08 2.43
C SER A 355 8.12 20.66 1.04
N GLY A 356 7.02 20.87 0.31
CA GLY A 356 7.03 21.32 -1.08
C GLY A 356 7.46 20.24 -2.07
N TYR A 357 7.55 18.97 -1.66
CA TYR A 357 7.91 17.88 -2.58
C TYR A 357 6.76 17.64 -3.58
N PRO A 358 7.00 17.69 -4.91
CA PRO A 358 5.93 17.56 -5.90
C PRO A 358 5.19 16.22 -5.82
N GLN A 359 3.88 16.23 -6.07
CA GLN A 359 3.06 15.02 -6.02
C GLN A 359 3.47 14.06 -7.14
N GLY A 360 3.69 12.79 -6.80
CA GLY A 360 4.09 11.75 -7.74
C GLY A 360 5.57 11.76 -8.12
N MET A 361 6.37 12.76 -7.69
CA MET A 361 7.81 12.78 -7.94
C MET A 361 8.49 11.60 -7.24
N ARG A 362 9.52 11.05 -7.89
CA ARG A 362 10.11 9.75 -7.57
C ARG A 362 11.59 9.87 -7.25
N HIS A 363 11.99 9.46 -6.04
CA HIS A 363 13.38 9.55 -5.60
C HIS A 363 14.30 8.60 -6.39
N GLU A 364 13.78 7.47 -6.87
CA GLU A 364 14.51 6.53 -7.71
C GLU A 364 14.86 7.10 -9.10
N VAL A 365 14.01 7.98 -9.63
CA VAL A 365 14.25 8.66 -10.91
C VAL A 365 15.32 9.74 -10.73
N LEU A 366 15.21 10.54 -9.66
CA LEU A 366 16.27 11.48 -9.29
C LEU A 366 17.59 10.78 -8.97
N SER A 367 17.57 9.58 -8.39
CA SER A 367 18.78 8.78 -8.15
C SER A 367 19.52 8.50 -9.46
N VAL A 368 18.81 8.12 -10.53
CA VAL A 368 19.42 7.97 -11.85
C VAL A 368 19.95 9.28 -12.40
N ALA A 369 19.23 10.39 -12.21
CA ALA A 369 19.68 11.70 -12.65
C ALA A 369 20.99 12.15 -11.96
N LEU A 370 21.14 11.83 -10.67
CA LEU A 370 22.36 12.12 -9.89
C LEU A 370 23.56 11.28 -10.31
N ILE A 371 23.36 9.99 -10.60
CA ILE A 371 24.48 9.08 -10.89
C ILE A 371 24.90 9.11 -12.36
N SER A 372 23.99 9.41 -13.28
CA SER A 372 24.24 9.31 -14.74
C SER A 372 25.40 10.16 -15.25
N PRO A 373 25.66 11.38 -14.73
CA PRO A 373 26.82 12.19 -15.15
C PRO A 373 28.17 11.67 -14.65
N SER A 374 28.21 10.75 -13.69
CA SER A 374 29.46 10.31 -13.06
C SER A 374 30.23 9.29 -13.91
N ALA A 375 31.31 9.74 -14.54
CA ALA A 375 32.24 8.88 -15.27
C ALA A 375 32.92 7.85 -14.34
N GLU A 376 33.24 8.25 -13.10
CA GLU A 376 33.84 7.36 -12.10
C GLU A 376 32.93 6.17 -11.77
N LEU A 377 31.63 6.39 -11.60
CA LEU A 377 30.67 5.30 -11.38
C LEU A 377 30.51 4.44 -12.62
N ALA A 378 30.50 5.04 -13.81
CA ALA A 378 30.41 4.31 -15.07
C ALA A 378 31.64 3.39 -15.29
N GLU A 379 32.84 3.83 -14.91
CA GLU A 379 34.07 3.03 -14.98
C GLU A 379 34.09 1.87 -13.96
N ARG A 380 33.45 2.05 -12.80
CA ARG A 380 33.31 1.01 -11.77
C ARG A 380 32.32 -0.09 -12.15
N ALA A 381 31.32 0.24 -12.97
CA ALA A 381 30.31 -0.71 -13.42
C ALA A 381 30.83 -1.57 -14.58
N HIS A 382 30.51 -2.87 -14.56
CA HIS A 382 30.73 -3.72 -15.72
C HIS A 382 29.63 -3.51 -16.77
N ASP A 383 28.38 -3.34 -16.32
CA ASP A 383 27.27 -2.91 -17.17
C ASP A 383 26.56 -1.70 -16.56
N TRP A 384 26.95 -0.51 -17.01
CA TRP A 384 26.39 0.75 -16.52
C TRP A 384 24.89 0.92 -16.86
N ASP A 385 24.43 0.34 -17.96
CA ASP A 385 23.01 0.37 -18.32
C ASP A 385 22.21 -0.46 -17.32
N LEU A 386 22.72 -1.64 -16.96
CA LEU A 386 22.10 -2.49 -15.94
C LEU A 386 22.04 -1.76 -14.59
N VAL A 387 23.14 -1.15 -14.13
CA VAL A 387 23.17 -0.44 -12.84
C VAL A 387 22.13 0.67 -12.80
N ARG A 388 22.09 1.55 -13.81
CA ARG A 388 21.09 2.63 -13.86
C ARG A 388 19.66 2.10 -13.97
N HIS A 389 19.46 0.98 -14.65
CA HIS A 389 18.15 0.33 -14.75
C HIS A 389 17.67 -0.24 -13.41
N LEU A 390 18.55 -0.94 -12.69
CA LEU A 390 18.24 -1.46 -11.37
C LEU A 390 17.91 -0.31 -10.39
N VAL A 391 18.64 0.80 -10.48
CA VAL A 391 18.35 2.01 -9.70
C VAL A 391 16.98 2.61 -10.03
N VAL A 392 16.61 2.84 -11.30
CA VAL A 392 15.29 3.45 -11.60
C VAL A 392 14.11 2.51 -11.33
N SER A 393 14.32 1.19 -11.42
CA SER A 393 13.24 0.20 -11.45
C SER A 393 12.97 -0.50 -10.12
N HIS A 394 13.68 -0.14 -9.05
CA HIS A 394 13.51 -0.78 -7.75
C HIS A 394 12.11 -0.57 -7.14
N HIS A 395 11.40 0.51 -7.52
CA HIS A 395 9.99 0.74 -7.17
C HIS A 395 8.99 0.37 -8.28
N GLY A 396 9.44 -0.29 -9.35
CA GLY A 396 8.61 -0.77 -10.46
C GLY A 396 8.46 0.19 -11.65
N TRP A 397 8.87 1.45 -11.53
CA TRP A 397 8.94 2.40 -12.65
C TRP A 397 10.14 2.13 -13.58
N GLY A 398 10.26 2.84 -14.70
CA GLY A 398 11.34 2.63 -15.67
C GLY A 398 11.22 1.32 -16.46
N ARG A 399 10.00 0.75 -16.52
CA ARG A 399 9.65 -0.49 -17.25
C ARG A 399 8.50 -0.30 -18.24
N PRO A 400 8.67 0.46 -19.34
CA PRO A 400 9.88 1.20 -19.72
C PRO A 400 9.85 2.68 -19.30
N PHE A 401 8.74 3.21 -18.77
CA PHE A 401 8.57 4.64 -18.56
C PHE A 401 8.62 5.05 -17.08
N THR A 402 9.06 6.28 -16.82
CA THR A 402 8.93 6.97 -15.52
C THR A 402 7.73 7.90 -15.54
N PRO A 403 7.16 8.27 -14.39
CA PRO A 403 5.99 9.15 -14.37
C PRO A 403 6.37 10.57 -14.83
N ALA A 404 5.52 11.17 -15.66
CA ALA A 404 5.65 12.55 -16.12
C ALA A 404 5.16 13.52 -15.03
N VAL A 405 6.08 14.00 -14.21
CA VAL A 405 5.80 14.91 -13.09
C VAL A 405 6.49 16.23 -13.36
N LEU A 406 5.69 17.30 -13.40
CA LEU A 406 6.23 18.66 -13.50
C LEU A 406 6.67 19.13 -12.11
N ASP A 407 7.96 19.42 -11.97
CA ASP A 407 8.48 20.13 -10.81
C ASP A 407 8.29 21.65 -11.03
N PRO A 408 7.38 22.32 -10.29
CA PRO A 408 7.14 23.75 -10.48
C PRO A 408 8.32 24.63 -10.02
N GLN A 409 9.25 24.08 -9.23
CA GLN A 409 10.43 24.79 -8.74
C GLN A 409 11.65 23.86 -8.74
N PRO A 410 12.24 23.58 -9.91
CA PRO A 410 13.41 22.72 -10.00
C PRO A 410 14.55 23.15 -9.08
N GLN A 411 15.23 22.17 -8.48
CA GLN A 411 16.35 22.38 -7.57
C GLN A 411 17.59 21.65 -8.06
N PRO A 412 18.79 22.26 -7.97
CA PRO A 412 20.03 21.50 -8.02
C PRO A 412 20.12 20.62 -6.77
N VAL A 413 20.62 19.40 -6.94
CA VAL A 413 20.80 18.44 -5.84
C VAL A 413 22.22 17.91 -5.90
N SER A 414 22.92 17.97 -4.76
CA SER A 414 24.25 17.41 -4.62
C SER A 414 24.39 16.60 -3.34
N ILE A 415 25.13 15.51 -3.42
CA ILE A 415 25.39 14.64 -2.26
C ILE A 415 26.71 13.89 -2.44
N ASP A 416 27.46 13.76 -1.35
CA ASP A 416 28.60 12.85 -1.27
C ASP A 416 28.11 11.49 -0.75
N LEU A 417 28.21 10.45 -1.59
CA LEU A 417 27.84 9.07 -1.24
C LEU A 417 29.00 8.13 -1.54
N ALA A 418 29.34 7.27 -0.57
CA ALA A 418 30.43 6.29 -0.71
C ALA A 418 31.77 6.87 -1.25
N GLY A 419 32.06 8.14 -0.93
CA GLY A 419 33.28 8.84 -1.38
C GLY A 419 33.23 9.43 -2.79
N THR A 420 32.10 9.36 -3.48
CA THR A 420 31.87 9.98 -4.80
C THR A 420 30.93 11.17 -4.67
N HIS A 421 31.31 12.31 -5.24
CA HIS A 421 30.45 13.49 -5.33
C HIS A 421 29.46 13.34 -6.49
N LEU A 422 28.17 13.47 -6.20
CA LEU A 422 27.10 13.35 -7.18
C LEU A 422 26.35 14.67 -7.29
N GLU A 423 26.08 15.09 -8.52
CA GLU A 423 25.34 16.32 -8.84
C GLU A 423 24.29 16.05 -9.91
N GLY A 424 23.13 16.70 -9.76
CA GLY A 424 22.03 16.60 -10.70
C GLY A 424 20.98 17.66 -10.43
N SER A 425 19.83 17.53 -11.11
CA SER A 425 18.71 18.44 -10.98
C SER A 425 17.41 17.66 -10.91
N THR A 426 16.43 18.22 -10.20
CA THR A 426 15.06 17.68 -10.19
C THR A 426 14.34 17.91 -11.53
N GLU A 427 14.84 18.81 -12.38
CA GLU A 427 14.49 18.91 -13.80
C GLU A 427 15.31 17.91 -14.64
N HIS A 428 15.17 16.62 -14.34
CA HIS A 428 15.97 15.57 -14.96
C HIS A 428 15.51 15.16 -16.36
N GLN A 429 14.28 15.49 -16.75
CA GLN A 429 13.67 15.16 -18.05
C GLN A 429 13.62 13.66 -18.41
N LEU A 430 13.89 12.77 -17.45
CA LEU A 430 13.85 11.30 -17.62
C LEU A 430 12.46 10.76 -17.99
N ASP A 431 11.40 11.53 -17.78
CA ASP A 431 10.02 11.25 -18.17
C ASP A 431 9.74 11.44 -19.67
N ARG A 432 10.63 12.12 -20.41
CA ARG A 432 10.48 12.27 -21.86
C ARG A 432 10.63 10.92 -22.57
N ALA A 433 9.90 10.74 -23.66
CA ALA A 433 10.00 9.53 -24.49
C ALA A 433 11.41 9.30 -25.07
N ASP A 434 12.17 10.37 -25.31
CA ASP A 434 13.54 10.37 -25.86
C ASP A 434 14.63 10.43 -24.78
N SER A 435 14.29 10.24 -23.49
CA SER A 435 15.25 10.28 -22.38
C SER A 435 16.24 9.10 -22.36
N GLY A 436 15.99 8.07 -23.17
CA GLY A 436 16.77 6.83 -23.22
C GLY A 436 16.45 5.85 -22.09
N VAL A 437 15.51 6.14 -21.18
CA VAL A 437 15.05 5.16 -20.17
C VAL A 437 14.36 3.97 -20.85
N ALA A 438 13.47 4.25 -21.80
CA ALA A 438 12.75 3.21 -22.52
C ALA A 438 13.68 2.37 -23.40
N ASP A 439 14.59 3.01 -24.13
CA ASP A 439 15.58 2.32 -24.96
C ASP A 439 16.49 1.41 -24.11
N ARG A 440 16.90 1.87 -22.93
CA ARG A 440 17.68 1.08 -21.98
C ARG A 440 16.92 -0.15 -21.50
N PHE A 441 15.64 -0.01 -21.13
CA PHE A 441 14.80 -1.15 -20.72
C PHE A 441 14.74 -2.22 -21.82
N TRP A 442 14.50 -1.81 -23.07
CA TRP A 442 14.41 -2.73 -24.20
C TRP A 442 15.77 -3.37 -24.53
N ALA A 443 16.85 -2.59 -24.55
CA ALA A 443 18.21 -3.12 -24.78
C ALA A 443 18.63 -4.14 -23.72
N LEU A 444 18.30 -3.89 -22.44
CA LEU A 444 18.56 -4.85 -21.36
C LEU A 444 17.64 -6.07 -21.45
N THR A 445 16.39 -5.89 -21.86
CA THR A 445 15.47 -7.01 -22.08
C THR A 445 15.99 -7.93 -23.20
N GLU A 446 16.51 -7.38 -24.29
CA GLU A 446 17.17 -8.14 -25.36
C GLU A 446 18.45 -8.83 -24.86
N ARG A 447 19.26 -8.15 -24.05
CA ARG A 447 20.54 -8.67 -23.56
C ARG A 447 20.42 -9.77 -22.51
N TYR A 448 19.51 -9.63 -21.57
CA TYR A 448 19.35 -10.53 -20.42
C TYR A 448 18.19 -11.51 -20.59
N GLY A 449 17.18 -11.14 -21.38
CA GLY A 449 15.90 -11.80 -21.42
C GLY A 449 14.97 -11.35 -20.28
N TRP A 450 13.67 -11.44 -20.54
CA TRP A 450 12.58 -11.02 -19.64
C TRP A 450 12.76 -11.50 -18.20
N PHE A 451 12.97 -12.80 -18.01
CA PHE A 451 13.04 -13.40 -16.68
C PHE A 451 14.33 -13.06 -15.93
N ARG A 452 15.46 -12.95 -16.63
CA ARG A 452 16.73 -12.64 -15.97
C ARG A 452 16.78 -11.19 -15.52
N LEU A 453 16.30 -10.26 -16.35
CA LEU A 453 16.23 -8.85 -15.94
C LEU A 453 15.29 -8.69 -14.74
N ALA A 454 14.10 -9.30 -14.80
CA ALA A 454 13.15 -9.34 -13.68
C ALA A 454 13.76 -9.91 -12.40
N TRP A 455 14.54 -10.98 -12.52
CA TRP A 455 15.22 -11.60 -11.39
C TRP A 455 16.30 -10.71 -10.77
N LEU A 456 17.11 -10.02 -11.59
CA LEU A 456 18.13 -9.08 -11.09
C LEU A 456 17.50 -7.90 -10.34
N GLU A 457 16.38 -7.37 -10.84
CA GLU A 457 15.63 -6.32 -10.15
C GLU A 457 15.06 -6.82 -8.81
N ALA A 458 14.55 -8.07 -8.77
CA ALA A 458 14.03 -8.68 -7.56
C ALA A 458 15.13 -8.84 -6.48
N LEU A 459 16.36 -9.19 -6.86
CA LEU A 459 17.48 -9.28 -5.92
C LEU A 459 17.76 -7.95 -5.22
N LEU A 460 17.78 -6.84 -5.97
CA LEU A 460 17.97 -5.51 -5.40
C LEU A 460 16.81 -5.10 -4.50
N ARG A 461 15.56 -5.32 -4.94
CA ARG A 461 14.35 -5.01 -4.16
C ARG A 461 14.31 -5.77 -2.84
N LEU A 462 14.61 -7.06 -2.87
CA LEU A 462 14.67 -7.89 -1.67
C LEU A 462 15.81 -7.46 -0.74
N ALA A 463 16.94 -6.97 -1.27
CA ALA A 463 18.03 -6.47 -0.45
C ALA A 463 17.63 -5.21 0.35
N ASP A 464 16.94 -4.27 -0.29
CA ASP A 464 16.41 -3.08 0.40
C ASP A 464 15.35 -3.43 1.45
N HIS A 465 14.43 -4.35 1.12
CA HIS A 465 13.46 -4.87 2.06
C HIS A 465 14.13 -5.57 3.26
N ARG A 466 15.17 -6.38 3.02
CA ARG A 466 15.84 -7.12 4.09
C ARG A 466 16.62 -6.19 5.04
N GLN A 467 17.32 -5.21 4.50
CA GLN A 467 18.00 -4.19 5.30
C GLN A 467 17.01 -3.38 6.14
N SER A 468 15.82 -3.15 5.58
CA SER A 468 14.71 -2.52 6.26
C SER A 468 14.22 -3.33 7.47
N GLU A 469 14.10 -4.66 7.35
CA GLU A 469 13.68 -5.56 8.43
C GLU A 469 14.72 -5.72 9.55
N GLU A 470 16.02 -5.82 9.20
CA GLU A 470 17.09 -6.04 10.19
C GLU A 470 17.30 -4.83 11.11
N THR A 471 17.11 -3.63 10.57
CA THR A 471 17.18 -2.39 11.35
C THR A 471 16.05 -2.31 12.38
N GLN A 472 14.86 -2.80 12.01
CA GLN A 472 13.69 -2.88 12.88
C GLN A 472 13.91 -3.87 14.05
N THR A 473 14.36 -5.09 13.73
CA THR A 473 14.52 -6.17 14.73
C THR A 473 15.65 -5.92 15.72
N ARG A 474 16.78 -5.31 15.30
CA ARG A 474 17.90 -5.00 16.21
C ARG A 474 17.55 -3.99 17.30
N ARG A 475 16.57 -3.12 17.09
CA ARG A 475 16.16 -2.12 18.10
C ARG A 475 15.07 -2.62 19.03
N GLU A 476 14.20 -3.53 18.58
CA GLU A 476 13.20 -4.18 19.43
C GLU A 476 13.85 -5.11 20.48
N GLY A 477 15.03 -5.66 20.21
CA GLY A 477 15.78 -6.53 21.16
C GLY A 477 16.65 -5.80 22.19
N THR A 478 16.77 -4.47 22.11
CA THR A 478 17.59 -3.64 23.03
C THR A 478 16.77 -2.69 23.91
N GLY A 479 15.44 -2.82 23.89
CA GLY A 479 14.49 -1.97 24.62
C GLY A 479 14.05 -2.52 25.97
#